data_AF-A0A973X7Y9-F1
#
_entry.id   AF-A0A973X7Y9-F1
#
_cell.length_a   1.000
_cell.length_b   1.000
_cell.length_c   1.000
_cell.angle_alpha   90.00
_cell.angle_beta   90.00
_cell.angle_gamma   90.00
#
_symmetry.space_group_name_H-M   'P 1'
#
loop_
_entity.id
_entity.type
_entity.pdbx_description
1 polymer ?
#
loop_
_entity_poly.entity_id
_entity_poly.type
_entity_poly.pdbx_seq_one_letter_code
_entity_poly.pdbx_strand_id
1 'polypeptide(L)'
;MSDYVLSGQSWQSGTVSWYFSGPSGYLTEIAEAFARWDSVLSLDFVQASSTAADIDLSFGYIDGAYNTLGVCNSVWSGNYYTGNTTITFDTSENWVWSPSAGSYVLSNGVTFYSVALHEIGHAVGLSHTTNPSTLMYPIASPTVLDLTSWDIYGARLIYGPETSVDDYAANTGTVGRVTVGGSATGTIETAGDNDWFRVNLTAGTTYTINLQGNASGHGTLADPYLTLYNSSGQAIASDDDSGTGYDSLLTFTPTASGSYYVGASAYSSGTGTYSVSVSGAGATVIRTDIAGVAGQCYRLYEAAFDRIPDRPGLSSNVNLMDHGLTLHQMSAAFVVSAEFVQLYGSNITNQQFVTALYQNVLARAPDANGLAGWLAALNNHIQDRADVLIGFSESIENHNTVDPTIIQGIVLDPSYLN
;
A
#
# COMPACT_ATOMS: atom_id res chain seq x y z
N MET A 1 -19.12 12.58 7.59
CA MET A 1 -18.83 14.03 7.56
C MET A 1 -17.50 14.17 6.82
N SER A 2 -17.35 15.15 5.94
CA SER A 2 -16.13 15.30 5.13
C SER A 2 -14.99 15.77 6.02
N ASP A 3 -14.01 14.91 6.30
CA ASP A 3 -12.79 15.23 7.08
C ASP A 3 -11.74 15.98 6.24
N TYR A 4 -12.17 16.86 5.34
CA TYR A 4 -11.27 17.59 4.45
C TYR A 4 -11.20 19.07 4.82
N VAL A 5 -10.00 19.60 4.95
CA VAL A 5 -9.74 21.03 5.13
C VAL A 5 -9.01 21.51 3.87
N LEU A 6 -9.71 22.22 3.00
CA LEU A 6 -9.07 22.93 1.89
C LEU A 6 -8.26 24.09 2.47
N SER A 7 -7.04 24.32 1.98
CA SER A 7 -6.27 25.52 2.33
C SER A 7 -7.00 26.80 1.87
N GLY A 8 -7.78 26.66 0.78
CA GLY A 8 -8.57 27.71 0.15
C GLY A 8 -7.81 28.46 -0.96
N GLN A 9 -6.56 28.08 -1.24
CA GLN A 9 -5.76 28.67 -2.32
C GLN A 9 -5.63 27.70 -3.51
N SER A 10 -5.58 28.25 -4.71
CA SER A 10 -5.42 27.47 -5.95
C SER A 10 -4.59 28.21 -7.00
N TRP A 11 -4.13 27.47 -8.00
CA TRP A 11 -3.60 28.06 -9.23
C TRP A 11 -4.75 28.62 -10.08
N GLN A 12 -4.54 29.79 -10.70
CA GLN A 12 -5.48 30.37 -11.67
C GLN A 12 -5.27 29.83 -13.09
N SER A 13 -4.01 29.53 -13.41
CA SER A 13 -3.63 28.96 -14.69
C SER A 13 -3.93 27.46 -14.69
N GLY A 14 -4.44 26.95 -15.81
CA GLY A 14 -4.59 25.50 -16.02
C GLY A 14 -3.25 24.80 -16.28
N THR A 15 -2.16 25.55 -16.45
CA THR A 15 -0.80 25.03 -16.58
C THR A 15 0.08 25.63 -15.49
N VAL A 16 0.83 24.79 -14.77
CA VAL A 16 1.73 25.15 -13.67
C VAL A 16 3.11 24.59 -13.98
N SER A 17 4.12 25.45 -14.00
CA SER A 17 5.49 25.05 -14.28
C SER A 17 6.23 24.62 -13.03
N TRP A 18 7.07 23.59 -13.14
CA TRP A 18 7.90 23.12 -12.02
C TRP A 18 9.36 22.93 -12.41
N TYR A 19 10.28 23.12 -11.48
CA TYR A 19 11.72 22.92 -11.68
C TYR A 19 12.34 22.19 -10.50
N PHE A 20 13.30 21.31 -10.75
CA PHE A 20 14.04 20.64 -9.70
C PHE A 20 15.54 20.93 -9.81
N SER A 21 16.11 21.47 -8.73
CA SER A 21 17.51 21.89 -8.64
C SER A 21 18.42 20.92 -7.87
N GLY A 22 17.90 19.75 -7.45
CA GLY A 22 18.63 18.75 -6.66
C GLY A 22 19.34 17.65 -7.47
N PRO A 23 19.79 16.57 -6.81
CA PRO A 23 20.52 15.48 -7.47
C PRO A 23 19.66 14.75 -8.51
N SER A 24 20.19 14.57 -9.73
CA SER A 24 19.44 14.04 -10.87
C SER A 24 18.82 12.65 -10.68
N GLY A 25 19.32 11.87 -9.72
CA GLY A 25 18.75 10.55 -9.39
C GLY A 25 17.29 10.60 -8.93
N TYR A 26 16.85 11.71 -8.33
CA TYR A 26 15.48 11.90 -7.85
C TYR A 26 14.53 12.47 -8.89
N LEU A 27 15.06 12.98 -10.01
CA LEU A 27 14.28 13.72 -11.00
C LEU A 27 13.15 12.88 -11.59
N THR A 28 13.39 11.59 -11.84
CA THR A 28 12.37 10.67 -12.34
C THR A 28 11.20 10.56 -11.39
N GLU A 29 11.43 10.33 -10.09
CA GLU A 29 10.34 10.20 -9.11
C GLU A 29 9.57 11.51 -8.91
N ILE A 30 10.23 12.67 -9.01
CA ILE A 30 9.56 13.98 -8.97
C ILE A 30 8.67 14.16 -10.20
N ALA A 31 9.19 13.88 -11.40
CA ALA A 31 8.42 13.97 -12.64
C ALA A 31 7.20 13.04 -12.59
N GLU A 32 7.39 11.81 -12.10
CA GLU A 32 6.31 10.84 -11.91
C GLU A 32 5.25 11.36 -10.91
N ALA A 33 5.66 12.00 -9.81
CA ALA A 33 4.72 12.54 -8.82
C ALA A 33 3.90 13.72 -9.36
N PHE A 34 4.51 14.62 -10.14
CA PHE A 34 3.76 15.68 -10.84
C PHE A 34 2.77 15.11 -11.85
N ALA A 35 3.23 14.17 -12.68
CA ALA A 35 2.40 13.57 -13.69
C ALA A 35 1.25 12.74 -13.08
N ARG A 36 1.44 12.19 -11.86
CA ARG A 36 0.36 11.53 -11.11
C ARG A 36 -0.76 12.49 -10.68
N TRP A 37 -0.43 13.71 -10.29
CA TRP A 37 -1.42 14.75 -9.98
C TRP A 37 -2.10 15.28 -11.24
N ASP A 38 -1.33 15.46 -12.31
CA ASP A 38 -1.82 15.84 -13.64
C ASP A 38 -2.91 14.86 -14.12
N SER A 39 -2.67 13.55 -13.98
CA SER A 39 -3.58 12.48 -14.42
C SER A 39 -4.96 12.44 -13.72
N VAL A 40 -5.18 13.25 -12.67
CA VAL A 40 -6.45 13.24 -11.92
C VAL A 40 -7.13 14.60 -11.82
N LEU A 41 -6.48 15.67 -12.28
CA LEU A 41 -6.94 17.06 -12.16
C LEU A 41 -7.00 17.75 -13.53
N SER A 42 -7.86 18.75 -13.67
CA SER A 42 -7.78 19.69 -14.80
C SER A 42 -6.67 20.73 -14.57
N LEU A 43 -5.45 20.26 -14.35
CA LEU A 43 -4.26 21.06 -14.07
C LEU A 43 -3.01 20.38 -14.64
N ASP A 44 -2.40 21.01 -15.65
CA ASP A 44 -1.25 20.52 -16.40
C ASP A 44 0.07 20.96 -15.73
N PHE A 45 0.94 20.00 -15.41
CA PHE A 45 2.22 20.26 -14.77
C PHE A 45 3.38 20.11 -15.74
N VAL A 46 4.00 21.24 -16.10
CA VAL A 46 5.08 21.27 -17.10
C VAL A 46 6.45 21.49 -16.48
N GLN A 47 7.40 20.62 -16.81
CA GLN A 47 8.79 20.82 -16.36
C GLN A 47 9.43 22.02 -17.06
N ALA A 48 9.90 22.99 -16.29
CA ALA A 48 10.65 24.16 -16.75
C ALA A 48 12.16 23.85 -16.87
N SER A 49 12.89 24.77 -17.50
CA SER A 49 14.35 24.67 -17.68
C SER A 49 15.17 25.46 -16.65
N SER A 50 14.51 26.20 -15.75
CA SER A 50 15.16 27.02 -14.72
C SER A 50 14.25 27.22 -13.50
N THR A 51 14.82 27.74 -12.42
CA THR A 51 14.12 28.06 -11.15
C THR A 51 13.10 29.19 -11.27
N ALA A 52 12.91 29.79 -12.44
CA ALA A 52 11.83 30.75 -12.71
C ALA A 52 10.45 30.07 -12.89
N ALA A 53 10.31 28.83 -12.40
CA ALA A 53 9.09 28.04 -12.43
C ALA A 53 8.10 28.46 -11.34
N ASP A 54 6.84 28.05 -11.47
CA ASP A 54 5.82 28.32 -10.47
C ASP A 54 6.09 27.54 -9.16
N ILE A 55 6.61 26.32 -9.29
CA ILE A 55 7.03 25.44 -8.20
C ILE A 55 8.53 25.12 -8.34
N ASP A 56 9.35 25.51 -7.37
CA ASP A 56 10.77 25.15 -7.32
C ASP A 56 11.02 24.08 -6.25
N LEU A 57 11.66 22.98 -6.65
CA LEU A 57 11.97 21.84 -5.80
C LEU A 57 13.47 21.74 -5.57
N SER A 58 13.87 21.52 -4.32
CA SER A 58 15.28 21.41 -3.94
C SER A 58 15.49 20.50 -2.73
N PHE A 59 16.76 20.17 -2.46
CA PHE A 59 17.17 19.57 -1.20
C PHE A 59 17.79 20.65 -0.31
N GLY A 60 17.39 20.69 0.96
CA GLY A 60 17.91 21.62 1.96
C GLY A 60 17.88 21.00 3.36
N TYR A 61 18.59 21.60 4.31
CA TYR A 61 18.48 21.19 5.71
C TYR A 61 17.15 21.70 6.28
N ILE A 62 16.36 20.84 6.92
CA ILE A 62 15.10 21.21 7.59
C ILE A 62 15.28 21.10 9.10
N ASP A 63 15.26 19.88 9.64
CA ASP A 63 15.26 19.64 11.09
C ASP A 63 16.00 18.37 11.54
N GLY A 64 16.60 17.64 10.60
CA GLY A 64 17.38 16.44 10.88
C GLY A 64 16.62 15.16 10.56
N ALA A 65 17.32 14.03 10.58
CA ALA A 65 16.79 12.76 10.06
C ALA A 65 15.52 12.26 10.78
N TYR A 66 14.60 11.72 10.00
CA TYR A 66 13.34 11.07 10.39
C TYR A 66 12.31 11.98 11.09
N ASN A 67 12.44 13.29 10.96
CA ASN A 67 11.44 14.24 11.41
C ASN A 67 10.63 14.74 10.19
N THR A 68 10.93 15.95 9.70
CA THR A 68 10.24 16.53 8.56
C THR A 68 10.93 16.11 7.27
N LEU A 69 10.33 15.15 6.54
CA LEU A 69 10.92 14.59 5.31
C LEU A 69 10.92 15.59 4.14
N GLY A 70 9.92 16.47 4.11
CA GLY A 70 9.75 17.51 3.12
C GLY A 70 8.87 18.64 3.65
N VAL A 71 8.95 19.80 3.02
CA VAL A 71 8.08 20.93 3.31
C VAL A 71 7.76 21.72 2.05
N CYS A 72 6.46 21.97 1.85
CA CYS A 72 5.94 22.87 0.84
C CYS A 72 5.62 24.24 1.45
N ASN A 73 6.21 25.30 0.90
CA ASN A 73 5.91 26.69 1.25
C ASN A 73 5.37 27.41 0.02
N SER A 74 4.07 27.70 0.03
CA SER A 74 3.40 28.43 -1.05
C SER A 74 3.30 29.92 -0.74
N VAL A 75 3.27 30.76 -1.78
CA VAL A 75 3.01 32.21 -1.67
C VAL A 75 1.73 32.55 -2.42
N TRP A 76 0.84 33.33 -1.78
CA TRP A 76 -0.48 33.63 -2.33
C TRP A 76 -0.88 35.10 -2.13
N SER A 77 -1.80 35.54 -2.99
CA SER A 77 -2.50 36.82 -2.89
C SER A 77 -4.00 36.58 -3.02
N GLY A 78 -4.75 36.85 -1.95
CA GLY A 78 -6.16 36.46 -1.88
C GLY A 78 -6.30 34.93 -1.85
N ASN A 79 -7.08 34.38 -2.78
CA ASN A 79 -7.33 32.93 -2.89
C ASN A 79 -6.41 32.24 -3.91
N TYR A 80 -5.38 32.92 -4.42
CA TYR A 80 -4.60 32.42 -5.56
C TYR A 80 -3.11 32.41 -5.27
N TYR A 81 -2.45 31.33 -5.71
CA TYR A 81 -0.99 31.25 -5.71
C TYR A 81 -0.40 32.26 -6.70
N THR A 82 0.71 32.89 -6.31
CA THR A 82 1.36 33.97 -7.08
C THR A 82 2.66 33.54 -7.76
N GLY A 83 2.92 32.23 -7.82
CA GLY A 83 4.24 31.68 -8.16
C GLY A 83 5.22 31.71 -6.97
N ASN A 84 6.40 31.11 -7.14
CA ASN A 84 7.42 30.91 -6.10
C ASN A 84 7.00 29.97 -4.97
N THR A 85 6.14 29.00 -5.25
CA THR A 85 5.93 27.88 -4.32
C THR A 85 7.23 27.08 -4.27
N THR A 86 7.67 26.73 -3.07
CA THR A 86 8.91 25.97 -2.88
C THR A 86 8.62 24.66 -2.20
N ILE A 87 9.21 23.58 -2.68
CA ILE A 87 9.22 22.28 -2.00
C ILE A 87 10.67 21.96 -1.66
N THR A 88 10.94 21.76 -0.38
CA THR A 88 12.28 21.39 0.11
C THR A 88 12.24 20.02 0.73
N PHE A 89 13.11 19.11 0.29
CA PHE A 89 13.31 17.79 0.90
C PHE A 89 14.50 17.82 1.86
N ASP A 90 14.40 17.20 3.04
CA ASP A 90 15.49 17.26 4.03
C ASP A 90 16.70 16.44 3.56
N THR A 91 17.85 17.12 3.46
CA THR A 91 19.16 16.53 3.18
C THR A 91 19.64 15.53 4.23
N SER A 92 19.05 15.55 5.43
CA SER A 92 19.41 14.69 6.55
C SER A 92 18.84 13.28 6.42
N GLU A 93 17.88 13.08 5.50
CA GLU A 93 17.24 11.79 5.27
C GLU A 93 18.13 10.83 4.46
N ASN A 94 18.23 9.59 4.95
CA ASN A 94 19.06 8.56 4.32
C ASN A 94 18.25 7.74 3.31
N TRP A 95 18.00 8.34 2.15
CA TRP A 95 17.33 7.71 1.02
C TRP A 95 18.21 6.66 0.33
N VAL A 96 17.74 5.42 0.25
CA VAL A 96 18.47 4.31 -0.39
C VAL A 96 17.68 3.76 -1.57
N TRP A 97 18.31 3.66 -2.76
CA TRP A 97 17.65 3.08 -3.92
C TRP A 97 17.28 1.60 -3.70
N SER A 98 16.01 1.27 -3.88
CA SER A 98 15.50 -0.10 -3.81
C SER A 98 15.05 -0.58 -5.18
N PRO A 99 15.75 -1.55 -5.81
CA PRO A 99 15.36 -2.07 -7.13
C PRO A 99 13.99 -2.77 -7.14
N SER A 100 13.57 -3.36 -6.03
CA SER A 100 12.26 -4.02 -5.91
C SER A 100 11.11 -3.01 -5.82
N ALA A 101 11.32 -1.89 -5.13
CA ALA A 101 10.36 -0.79 -5.08
C ALA A 101 10.42 0.10 -6.34
N GLY A 102 11.58 0.14 -7.01
CA GLY A 102 11.85 1.06 -8.12
C GLY A 102 11.84 2.53 -7.71
N SER A 103 12.21 2.81 -6.45
CA SER A 103 12.20 4.12 -5.81
C SER A 103 13.32 4.20 -4.75
N TYR A 104 13.73 5.41 -4.37
CA TYR A 104 14.50 5.65 -3.14
C TYR A 104 13.60 5.46 -1.91
N VAL A 105 14.10 4.71 -0.92
CA VAL A 105 13.30 4.29 0.23
C VAL A 105 14.07 4.55 1.52
N LEU A 106 13.36 4.99 2.56
CA LEU A 106 13.87 5.06 3.93
C LEU A 106 13.86 3.67 4.58
N SER A 107 14.59 3.51 5.67
CA SER A 107 14.65 2.24 6.41
C SER A 107 13.31 1.73 6.94
N ASN A 108 12.31 2.61 7.07
CA ASN A 108 10.95 2.29 7.49
C ASN A 108 10.00 1.97 6.32
N GLY A 109 10.49 1.95 5.07
CA GLY A 109 9.70 1.60 3.88
C GLY A 109 9.00 2.77 3.18
N VAL A 110 9.07 3.99 3.74
CA VAL A 110 8.53 5.20 3.07
C VAL A 110 9.35 5.49 1.81
N THR A 111 8.67 5.77 0.70
CA THR A 111 9.31 6.06 -0.59
C THR A 111 9.50 7.56 -0.80
N PHE A 112 10.53 7.93 -1.55
CA PHE A 112 10.77 9.33 -1.91
C PHE A 112 9.63 9.83 -2.79
N TYR A 113 9.17 9.01 -3.75
CA TYR A 113 7.98 9.25 -4.54
C TYR A 113 6.77 9.65 -3.69
N SER A 114 6.44 8.91 -2.62
CA SER A 114 5.25 9.23 -1.80
C SER A 114 5.40 10.55 -1.04
N VAL A 115 6.61 10.89 -0.60
CA VAL A 115 6.89 12.20 0.04
C VAL A 115 6.79 13.33 -0.98
N ALA A 116 7.39 13.18 -2.16
CA ALA A 116 7.25 14.16 -3.23
C ALA A 116 5.77 14.37 -3.62
N LEU A 117 5.00 13.28 -3.74
CA LEU A 117 3.58 13.33 -4.06
C LEU A 117 2.77 14.07 -2.98
N HIS A 118 3.10 13.89 -1.69
CA HIS A 118 2.50 14.62 -0.57
C HIS A 118 2.79 16.13 -0.65
N GLU A 119 4.05 16.52 -0.81
CA GLU A 119 4.42 17.94 -0.87
C GLU A 119 3.84 18.65 -2.10
N ILE A 120 3.73 17.95 -3.23
CA ILE A 120 3.03 18.46 -4.40
C ILE A 120 1.53 18.63 -4.10
N GLY A 121 0.92 17.75 -3.28
CA GLY A 121 -0.45 17.94 -2.81
C GLY A 121 -0.65 19.28 -2.08
N HIS A 122 0.32 19.71 -1.26
CA HIS A 122 0.29 21.06 -0.69
C HIS A 122 0.40 22.16 -1.75
N ALA A 123 1.23 21.97 -2.78
CA ALA A 123 1.33 22.91 -3.90
C ALA A 123 0.06 22.94 -4.77
N VAL A 124 -0.72 21.85 -4.79
CA VAL A 124 -2.05 21.76 -5.42
C VAL A 124 -3.10 22.51 -4.58
N GLY A 125 -2.89 22.72 -3.29
CA GLY A 125 -3.82 23.44 -2.41
C GLY A 125 -4.50 22.59 -1.35
N LEU A 126 -4.01 21.36 -1.16
CA LEU A 126 -4.46 20.46 -0.12
C LEU A 126 -3.81 20.80 1.22
N SER A 127 -4.59 20.76 2.30
CA SER A 127 -4.03 20.78 3.65
C SER A 127 -3.93 19.36 4.19
N HIS A 128 -3.27 19.20 5.33
CA HIS A 128 -3.24 17.93 6.04
C HIS A 128 -4.64 17.42 6.37
N THR A 129 -4.81 16.10 6.24
CA THR A 129 -5.98 15.39 6.73
C THR A 129 -5.73 14.85 8.13
N THR A 130 -6.79 14.47 8.83
CA THR A 130 -6.70 13.71 10.09
C THR A 130 -6.77 12.20 9.88
N ASN A 131 -6.98 11.73 8.64
CA ASN A 131 -7.15 10.32 8.31
C ASN A 131 -5.79 9.68 7.95
N PRO A 132 -5.25 8.77 8.77
CA PRO A 132 -3.94 8.15 8.54
C PRO A 132 -3.86 7.29 7.28
N SER A 133 -5.00 6.96 6.68
CA SER A 133 -5.07 6.16 5.45
C SER A 133 -5.09 7.01 4.16
N THR A 134 -4.70 8.29 4.23
CA THR A 134 -4.62 9.19 3.06
C THR A 134 -3.21 9.71 2.86
N LEU A 135 -2.85 10.05 1.62
CA LEU A 135 -1.51 10.56 1.34
C LEU A 135 -1.25 11.88 2.08
N MET A 136 -2.26 12.76 2.14
CA MET A 136 -2.14 14.06 2.81
C MET A 136 -2.20 13.98 4.36
N TYR A 137 -2.06 12.81 4.97
CA TYR A 137 -1.85 12.71 6.42
C TYR A 137 -0.45 13.22 6.81
N PRO A 138 -0.26 14.01 7.88
CA PRO A 138 1.01 14.65 8.21
C PRO A 138 2.16 13.69 8.56
N ILE A 139 1.88 12.40 8.80
CA ILE A 139 2.89 11.40 9.10
C ILE A 139 2.98 10.43 7.92
N ALA A 140 4.11 10.43 7.23
CA ALA A 140 4.34 9.56 6.07
C ALA A 140 4.22 8.08 6.46
N SER A 141 3.55 7.30 5.60
CA SER A 141 3.28 5.88 5.82
C SER A 141 3.94 5.02 4.74
N PRO A 142 4.60 3.90 5.10
CA PRO A 142 5.13 2.95 4.11
C PRO A 142 4.03 2.16 3.37
N THR A 143 2.76 2.30 3.78
CA THR A 143 1.62 1.61 3.15
C THR A 143 0.74 2.52 2.30
N VAL A 144 0.91 3.85 2.40
CA VAL A 144 0.20 4.84 1.57
C VAL A 144 1.22 5.47 0.63
N LEU A 145 1.44 4.81 -0.50
CA LEU A 145 2.51 5.15 -1.44
C LEU A 145 2.04 5.90 -2.69
N ASP A 146 0.72 6.09 -2.86
CA ASP A 146 0.11 6.79 -3.99
C ASP A 146 -1.16 7.55 -3.56
N LEU A 147 -1.73 8.35 -4.47
CA LEU A 147 -2.99 9.07 -4.24
C LEU A 147 -4.13 8.13 -3.85
N THR A 148 -4.81 8.45 -2.76
CA THR A 148 -6.04 7.74 -2.37
C THR A 148 -7.27 8.40 -2.97
N SER A 149 -8.42 7.71 -2.95
CA SER A 149 -9.68 8.28 -3.41
C SER A 149 -10.06 9.58 -2.68
N TRP A 150 -9.61 9.77 -1.44
CA TRP A 150 -9.85 10.98 -0.68
C TRP A 150 -8.95 12.15 -1.10
N ASP A 151 -7.69 11.88 -1.42
CA ASP A 151 -6.75 12.89 -1.93
C ASP A 151 -7.23 13.41 -3.29
N ILE A 152 -7.62 12.48 -4.18
CA ILE A 152 -8.19 12.78 -5.51
C ILE A 152 -9.48 13.59 -5.36
N TYR A 153 -10.40 13.17 -4.48
CA TYR A 153 -11.66 13.89 -4.27
C TYR A 153 -11.41 15.33 -3.80
N GLY A 154 -10.51 15.52 -2.81
CA GLY A 154 -10.16 16.83 -2.29
C GLY A 154 -9.60 17.77 -3.36
N ALA A 155 -8.65 17.28 -4.17
CA ALA A 155 -8.06 18.07 -5.24
C ALA A 155 -9.03 18.37 -6.38
N ARG A 156 -9.93 17.44 -6.73
CA ARG A 156 -10.97 17.66 -7.75
C ARG A 156 -12.03 18.67 -7.33
N LEU A 157 -12.22 18.94 -6.03
CA LEU A 157 -13.05 20.06 -5.59
C LEU A 157 -12.44 21.43 -5.93
N ILE A 158 -11.11 21.48 -6.14
CA ILE A 158 -10.39 22.71 -6.49
C ILE A 158 -10.32 22.87 -8.01
N TYR A 159 -9.87 21.85 -8.73
CA TYR A 159 -9.58 21.96 -10.18
C TYR A 159 -10.55 21.21 -11.09
N GLY A 160 -11.46 20.40 -10.54
CA GLY A 160 -12.23 19.43 -11.32
C GLY A 160 -11.42 18.20 -11.71
N PRO A 161 -12.07 17.16 -12.26
CA PRO A 161 -11.38 15.99 -12.79
C PRO A 161 -10.55 16.35 -14.02
N GLU A 162 -9.54 15.52 -14.30
CA GLU A 162 -8.80 15.52 -15.56
C GLU A 162 -9.76 15.50 -16.75
N THR A 163 -9.40 16.22 -17.81
CA THR A 163 -10.21 16.38 -19.02
C THR A 163 -9.47 16.01 -20.30
N SER A 164 -8.27 15.43 -20.21
CA SER A 164 -7.64 14.87 -21.40
C SER A 164 -8.37 13.59 -21.80
N VAL A 165 -8.15 13.20 -23.05
CA VAL A 165 -8.91 12.13 -23.69
C VAL A 165 -8.28 10.77 -23.41
N ASP A 166 -7.06 10.72 -22.86
CA ASP A 166 -6.20 9.53 -22.71
C ASP A 166 -5.69 9.48 -21.26
N ASP A 167 -6.04 8.42 -20.52
CA ASP A 167 -5.73 8.29 -19.09
C ASP A 167 -4.32 7.72 -18.80
N TYR A 168 -3.69 7.00 -19.74
CA TYR A 168 -2.31 6.52 -19.61
C TYR A 168 -1.53 6.42 -20.92
N ALA A 169 -0.40 7.13 -21.01
CA ALA A 169 0.45 7.09 -22.20
C ALA A 169 0.99 5.69 -22.59
N ALA A 170 0.99 5.40 -23.90
CA ALA A 170 1.51 4.17 -24.52
C ALA A 170 3.05 4.05 -24.61
N ASN A 171 3.80 4.50 -23.60
CA ASN A 171 5.27 4.48 -23.63
C ASN A 171 5.91 4.42 -22.22
N THR A 172 7.25 4.34 -22.17
CA THR A 172 8.00 4.20 -20.91
C THR A 172 7.87 5.39 -19.95
N GLY A 173 7.40 6.54 -20.45
CA GLY A 173 7.09 7.74 -19.67
C GLY A 173 5.71 7.72 -19.03
N THR A 174 4.95 6.62 -19.15
CA THR A 174 3.64 6.46 -18.50
C THR A 174 3.68 6.70 -16.99
N VAL A 175 2.59 7.26 -16.47
CA VAL A 175 2.31 7.37 -15.03
C VAL A 175 1.62 6.14 -14.45
N GLY A 176 1.08 5.26 -15.29
CA GLY A 176 0.42 4.03 -14.86
C GLY A 176 1.36 3.14 -14.04
N ARG A 177 0.88 2.62 -12.91
CA ARG A 177 1.63 1.71 -12.03
C ARG A 177 0.79 0.51 -11.68
N VAL A 178 1.42 -0.66 -11.64
CA VAL A 178 0.85 -1.86 -11.02
C VAL A 178 1.96 -2.59 -10.27
N THR A 179 1.69 -2.99 -9.03
CA THR A 179 2.63 -3.73 -8.19
C THR A 179 2.36 -5.23 -8.25
N VAL A 180 3.36 -6.05 -7.95
CA VAL A 180 3.15 -7.49 -7.78
C VAL A 180 2.29 -7.72 -6.52
N GLY A 181 1.13 -8.33 -6.71
CA GLY A 181 0.07 -8.50 -5.71
C GLY A 181 -1.01 -7.42 -5.77
N GLY A 182 -0.85 -6.40 -6.63
CA GLY A 182 -1.78 -5.29 -6.79
C GLY A 182 -2.55 -5.34 -8.10
N SER A 183 -3.47 -4.37 -8.24
CA SER A 183 -4.20 -4.10 -9.46
C SER A 183 -4.27 -2.60 -9.74
N ALA A 184 -4.55 -2.27 -11.00
CA ALA A 184 -4.87 -0.94 -11.48
C ALA A 184 -6.08 -1.01 -12.43
N THR A 185 -6.65 0.14 -12.74
CA THR A 185 -7.78 0.27 -13.67
C THR A 185 -7.54 1.44 -14.61
N GLY A 186 -8.09 1.36 -15.82
CA GLY A 186 -8.08 2.43 -16.80
C GLY A 186 -9.24 2.28 -17.78
N THR A 187 -9.25 3.13 -18.80
CA THR A 187 -10.27 3.19 -19.83
C THR A 187 -9.60 3.26 -21.18
N ILE A 188 -9.95 2.37 -22.10
CA ILE A 188 -9.62 2.57 -23.51
C ILE A 188 -10.63 3.55 -24.07
N GLU A 189 -10.31 4.85 -24.14
CA GLU A 189 -11.29 5.88 -24.53
C GLU A 189 -11.51 5.93 -26.04
N THR A 190 -10.47 5.61 -26.82
CA THR A 190 -10.53 5.60 -28.28
C THR A 190 -9.99 4.30 -28.86
N ALA A 191 -10.53 3.87 -29.99
CA ALA A 191 -10.08 2.66 -30.65
C ALA A 191 -8.58 2.76 -31.03
N GLY A 192 -7.79 1.77 -30.61
CA GLY A 192 -6.35 1.72 -30.85
C GLY A 192 -5.49 2.36 -29.76
N ASP A 193 -6.13 2.83 -28.69
CA ASP A 193 -5.47 3.29 -27.49
C ASP A 193 -4.81 2.13 -26.71
N ASN A 194 -3.74 2.45 -25.97
CA ASN A 194 -2.91 1.48 -25.26
C ASN A 194 -2.26 2.08 -24.01
N ASP A 195 -2.77 1.67 -22.86
CA ASP A 195 -2.40 2.20 -21.57
C ASP A 195 -1.26 1.39 -20.95
N TRP A 196 -0.12 2.02 -20.69
CA TRP A 196 1.01 1.32 -20.10
C TRP A 196 1.06 1.47 -18.58
N PHE A 197 1.26 0.36 -17.88
CA PHE A 197 1.49 0.31 -16.43
C PHE A 197 2.89 -0.21 -16.13
N ARG A 198 3.73 0.59 -15.48
CA ARG A 198 5.04 0.17 -15.03
C ARG A 198 4.91 -0.79 -13.83
N VAL A 199 5.63 -1.90 -13.89
CA VAL A 199 5.75 -2.91 -12.82
C VAL A 199 7.21 -3.32 -12.65
N ASN A 200 7.67 -3.50 -11.41
CA ASN A 200 9.01 -4.04 -11.14
C ASN A 200 8.93 -5.55 -10.94
N LEU A 201 9.66 -6.29 -11.78
CA LEU A 201 9.71 -7.75 -11.74
C LEU A 201 11.12 -8.21 -11.36
N THR A 202 11.21 -9.36 -10.69
CA THR A 202 12.48 -9.97 -10.27
C THR A 202 12.85 -11.14 -11.19
N ALA A 203 14.10 -11.17 -11.64
CA ALA A 203 14.63 -12.25 -12.46
C ALA A 203 14.41 -13.63 -11.81
N GLY A 204 13.96 -14.60 -12.61
CA GLY A 204 13.74 -15.98 -12.17
C GLY A 204 12.44 -16.21 -11.38
N THR A 205 11.69 -15.16 -11.04
CA THR A 205 10.37 -15.30 -10.41
C THR A 205 9.28 -15.36 -11.48
N THR A 206 8.40 -16.36 -11.42
CA THR A 206 7.25 -16.44 -12.31
C THR A 206 6.10 -15.57 -11.80
N TYR A 207 5.54 -14.76 -12.70
CA TYR A 207 4.40 -13.89 -12.45
C TYR A 207 3.26 -14.22 -13.41
N THR A 208 2.04 -13.96 -12.96
CA THR A 208 0.81 -14.02 -13.74
C THR A 208 0.21 -12.63 -13.83
N ILE A 209 -0.02 -12.13 -15.03
CA ILE A 209 -0.58 -10.82 -15.31
C ILE A 209 -1.96 -11.03 -15.93
N ASN A 210 -2.99 -10.49 -15.30
CA ASN A 210 -4.37 -10.53 -15.79
C ASN A 210 -4.73 -9.16 -16.35
N LEU A 211 -5.39 -9.13 -17.50
CA LEU A 211 -6.09 -7.95 -18.00
C LEU A 211 -7.56 -8.32 -18.21
N GLN A 212 -8.42 -7.70 -17.43
CA GLN A 212 -9.79 -8.13 -17.22
C GLN A 212 -10.79 -7.04 -17.61
N GLY A 213 -11.81 -7.42 -18.36
CA GLY A 213 -12.88 -6.54 -18.82
C GLY A 213 -14.26 -7.04 -18.42
N ASN A 214 -15.20 -6.98 -19.36
CA ASN A 214 -16.60 -7.28 -19.15
C ASN A 214 -16.87 -8.76 -18.83
N ALA A 215 -16.09 -9.69 -19.38
CA ALA A 215 -16.34 -11.12 -19.22
C ALA A 215 -16.17 -11.61 -17.77
N SER A 216 -15.23 -11.03 -17.02
CA SER A 216 -15.05 -11.30 -15.59
C SER A 216 -15.71 -10.26 -14.68
N GLY A 217 -16.39 -9.24 -15.24
CA GLY A 217 -17.09 -8.21 -14.48
C GLY A 217 -16.18 -7.14 -13.87
N HIS A 218 -14.94 -7.02 -14.33
CA HIS A 218 -13.94 -6.05 -13.84
C HIS A 218 -13.79 -4.82 -14.75
N GLY A 219 -14.72 -4.62 -15.69
CA GLY A 219 -14.72 -3.48 -16.60
C GLY A 219 -15.85 -3.57 -17.62
N THR A 220 -15.90 -2.60 -18.55
CA THR A 220 -16.84 -2.60 -19.69
C THR A 220 -16.17 -2.99 -21.01
N LEU A 221 -14.84 -3.08 -21.04
CA LEU A 221 -14.08 -3.49 -22.21
C LEU A 221 -14.43 -4.94 -22.58
N ALA A 222 -14.95 -5.15 -23.78
CA ALA A 222 -15.48 -6.45 -24.18
C ALA A 222 -14.40 -7.50 -24.45
N ASP A 223 -13.24 -7.04 -24.90
CA ASP A 223 -12.17 -7.88 -25.49
C ASP A 223 -10.80 -7.22 -25.19
N PRO A 224 -10.28 -7.37 -23.95
CA PRO A 224 -8.97 -6.84 -23.58
C PRO A 224 -7.81 -7.56 -24.27
N TYR A 225 -6.79 -6.80 -24.68
CA TYR A 225 -5.56 -7.29 -25.28
C TYR A 225 -4.34 -6.80 -24.50
N LEU A 226 -3.54 -7.74 -23.99
CA LEU A 226 -2.37 -7.47 -23.15
C LEU A 226 -1.08 -7.55 -23.97
N THR A 227 -0.21 -6.54 -23.82
CA THR A 227 1.19 -6.63 -24.29
C THR A 227 2.16 -6.33 -23.14
N LEU A 228 3.17 -7.16 -22.96
CA LEU A 228 4.26 -6.93 -22.02
C LEU A 228 5.47 -6.35 -22.75
N TYR A 229 6.03 -5.26 -22.21
CA TYR A 229 7.21 -4.59 -22.74
C TYR A 229 8.37 -4.65 -21.75
N ASN A 230 9.60 -4.69 -22.27
CA ASN A 230 10.81 -4.58 -21.46
C ASN A 230 11.11 -3.12 -21.06
N SER A 231 12.16 -2.89 -20.28
CA SER A 231 12.57 -1.56 -19.80
C SER A 231 12.90 -0.54 -20.89
N SER A 232 13.10 -0.97 -22.15
CA SER A 232 13.33 -0.10 -23.31
C SER A 232 12.08 0.14 -24.16
N GLY A 233 10.90 -0.34 -23.71
CA GLY A 233 9.64 -0.21 -24.43
C GLY A 233 9.49 -1.16 -25.62
N GLN A 234 10.29 -2.23 -25.69
CA GLN A 234 10.13 -3.26 -26.73
C GLN A 234 9.14 -4.32 -26.25
N ALA A 235 8.17 -4.68 -27.09
CA ALA A 235 7.23 -5.76 -26.81
C ALA A 235 7.99 -7.09 -26.74
N ILE A 236 7.75 -7.85 -25.68
CA ILE A 236 8.43 -9.13 -25.40
C ILE A 236 7.46 -10.30 -25.21
N ALA A 237 6.18 -10.03 -24.92
CA ALA A 237 5.12 -11.01 -24.87
C ALA A 237 3.77 -10.32 -25.05
N SER A 238 2.74 -11.07 -25.41
CA SER A 238 1.37 -10.59 -25.50
C SER A 238 0.41 -11.74 -25.26
N ASP A 239 -0.81 -11.42 -24.85
CA ASP A 239 -1.91 -12.37 -24.72
C ASP A 239 -3.24 -11.68 -25.04
N ASP A 240 -4.22 -12.46 -25.49
CA ASP A 240 -5.52 -12.00 -25.99
C ASP A 240 -6.63 -12.65 -25.15
N ASP A 241 -6.83 -13.97 -25.29
CA ASP A 241 -7.99 -14.70 -24.78
C ASP A 241 -7.66 -15.83 -23.77
N SER A 242 -6.50 -15.80 -23.12
CA SER A 242 -6.13 -16.92 -22.22
C SER A 242 -6.83 -16.87 -20.85
N GLY A 243 -7.60 -15.81 -20.56
CA GLY A 243 -8.34 -15.58 -19.31
C GLY A 243 -9.80 -16.03 -19.34
N THR A 244 -10.65 -15.34 -18.57
CA THR A 244 -12.10 -15.63 -18.54
C THR A 244 -12.79 -14.97 -19.73
N GLY A 245 -13.45 -15.76 -20.58
CA GLY A 245 -14.10 -15.22 -21.78
C GLY A 245 -13.05 -14.71 -22.77
N TYR A 246 -13.04 -13.40 -23.03
CA TYR A 246 -12.06 -12.71 -23.88
C TYR A 246 -11.02 -11.91 -23.07
N ASP A 247 -10.94 -12.13 -21.75
CA ASP A 247 -9.89 -11.48 -20.94
C ASP A 247 -8.51 -12.09 -21.23
N SER A 248 -7.45 -11.31 -21.07
CA SER A 248 -6.07 -11.79 -21.26
C SER A 248 -5.44 -12.30 -19.96
N LEU A 249 -4.63 -13.37 -20.07
CA LEU A 249 -3.89 -13.99 -18.96
C LEU A 249 -2.48 -14.39 -19.41
N LEU A 250 -1.48 -13.60 -19.03
CA LEU A 250 -0.08 -13.85 -19.38
C LEU A 250 0.72 -14.38 -18.19
N THR A 251 1.42 -15.51 -18.37
CA THR A 251 2.45 -15.98 -17.41
C THR A 251 3.84 -15.63 -17.92
N PHE A 252 4.66 -14.97 -17.11
CA PHE A 252 5.98 -14.50 -17.50
C PHE A 252 7.04 -14.72 -16.40
N THR A 253 8.25 -15.13 -16.80
CA THR A 253 9.41 -15.24 -15.90
C THR A 253 10.53 -14.34 -16.44
N PRO A 254 10.84 -13.21 -15.78
CA PRO A 254 11.86 -12.29 -16.24
C PRO A 254 13.24 -12.95 -16.20
N THR A 255 14.08 -12.65 -17.20
CA THR A 255 15.50 -13.04 -17.19
C THR A 255 16.39 -12.00 -16.51
N ALA A 256 15.88 -10.77 -16.33
CA ALA A 256 16.54 -9.67 -15.64
C ALA A 256 15.56 -8.99 -14.67
N SER A 257 16.06 -8.55 -13.52
CA SER A 257 15.26 -7.76 -12.57
C SER A 257 15.21 -6.32 -13.03
N GLY A 258 14.08 -5.66 -12.82
CA GLY A 258 13.90 -4.25 -13.14
C GLY A 258 12.50 -3.92 -13.59
N SER A 259 12.34 -2.78 -14.25
CA SER A 259 11.05 -2.30 -14.72
C SER A 259 10.64 -2.96 -16.02
N TYR A 260 9.38 -3.38 -16.04
CA TYR A 260 8.62 -3.84 -17.20
C TYR A 260 7.37 -2.98 -17.31
N TYR A 261 6.72 -3.02 -18.47
CA TYR A 261 5.48 -2.28 -18.70
C TYR A 261 4.40 -3.21 -19.22
N VAL A 262 3.25 -3.21 -18.58
CA VAL A 262 2.06 -3.93 -19.02
C VAL A 262 1.20 -2.95 -19.81
N GLY A 263 1.09 -3.14 -21.12
CA GLY A 263 0.16 -2.41 -21.99
C GLY A 263 -1.20 -3.08 -21.99
N ALA A 264 -2.22 -2.32 -21.62
CA ALA A 264 -3.62 -2.67 -21.72
C ALA A 264 -4.21 -2.00 -22.97
N SER A 265 -4.84 -2.77 -23.84
CA SER A 265 -5.50 -2.25 -25.03
C SER A 265 -6.75 -3.06 -25.32
N ALA A 266 -7.50 -2.69 -26.34
CA ALA A 266 -8.60 -3.49 -26.85
C ALA A 266 -8.16 -4.32 -28.07
N TYR A 267 -8.68 -5.53 -28.21
CA TYR A 267 -8.60 -6.20 -29.50
C TYR A 267 -9.40 -5.41 -30.56
N SER A 268 -8.79 -5.19 -31.73
CA SER A 268 -9.37 -4.44 -32.84
C SER A 268 -9.72 -2.98 -32.50
N SER A 269 -11.01 -2.65 -32.37
CA SER A 269 -11.50 -1.28 -32.18
C SER A 269 -12.39 -1.14 -30.95
N GLY A 270 -12.23 -2.05 -29.97
CA GLY A 270 -12.96 -1.98 -28.71
C GLY A 270 -12.57 -0.74 -27.90
N THR A 271 -13.46 -0.36 -27.00
CA THR A 271 -13.29 0.73 -26.02
C THR A 271 -14.01 0.34 -24.75
N GLY A 272 -13.60 0.88 -23.60
CA GLY A 272 -14.23 0.61 -22.32
C GLY A 272 -13.24 0.49 -21.19
N THR A 273 -13.76 0.29 -19.98
CA THR A 273 -12.95 0.20 -18.77
C THR A 273 -12.42 -1.21 -18.57
N TYR A 274 -11.27 -1.34 -17.90
CA TYR A 274 -10.65 -2.62 -17.57
C TYR A 274 -9.96 -2.56 -16.20
N SER A 275 -9.53 -3.72 -15.71
CA SER A 275 -8.61 -3.86 -14.60
C SER A 275 -7.41 -4.73 -14.98
N VAL A 276 -6.21 -4.27 -14.65
CA VAL A 276 -4.96 -5.04 -14.78
C VAL A 276 -4.49 -5.47 -13.39
N SER A 277 -4.04 -6.72 -13.23
CA SER A 277 -3.45 -7.20 -11.98
C SER A 277 -2.22 -8.06 -12.22
N VAL A 278 -1.28 -8.03 -11.28
CA VAL A 278 -0.06 -8.85 -11.33
C VAL A 278 0.02 -9.69 -10.08
N SER A 279 0.24 -11.00 -10.21
CA SER A 279 0.44 -11.93 -9.09
C SER A 279 1.69 -12.77 -9.30
N GLY A 280 2.23 -13.37 -8.25
CA GLY A 280 3.43 -14.22 -8.33
C GLY A 280 4.05 -14.44 -6.96
N ALA A 281 4.97 -15.40 -6.83
CA ALA A 281 5.59 -15.78 -5.55
C ALA A 281 6.44 -14.67 -4.87
N GLY A 282 6.62 -13.53 -5.53
CA GLY A 282 7.19 -12.30 -4.97
C GLY A 282 6.17 -11.31 -4.40
N ALA A 283 4.86 -11.57 -4.52
CA ALA A 283 3.80 -10.74 -3.96
C ALA A 283 3.83 -10.83 -2.43
N THR A 284 4.00 -9.70 -1.75
CA THR A 284 3.96 -9.62 -0.30
C THR A 284 2.90 -8.62 0.10
N VAL A 285 1.89 -9.06 0.83
CA VAL A 285 0.97 -8.13 1.50
C VAL A 285 1.57 -7.87 2.87
N ILE A 286 2.06 -6.66 3.10
CA ILE A 286 2.58 -6.25 4.42
C ILE A 286 1.43 -5.64 5.20
N ARG A 287 1.04 -6.28 6.31
CA ARG A 287 0.07 -5.75 7.27
C ARG A 287 0.83 -5.19 8.48
N THR A 288 0.58 -3.94 8.83
CA THR A 288 1.18 -3.25 9.99
C THR A 288 0.14 -2.87 11.04
N ASP A 289 -1.12 -3.26 10.84
CA ASP A 289 -2.25 -2.94 11.70
C ASP A 289 -2.20 -3.73 13.02
N ILE A 290 -1.58 -3.13 14.03
CA ILE A 290 -1.52 -3.64 15.40
C ILE A 290 -2.93 -3.95 15.96
N ALA A 291 -3.87 -3.02 15.77
CA ALA A 291 -5.22 -3.14 16.33
C ALA A 291 -6.18 -3.94 15.44
N GLY A 292 -5.81 -4.14 14.17
CA GLY A 292 -6.64 -4.85 13.21
C GLY A 292 -6.44 -6.35 13.24
N VAL A 293 -7.11 -7.03 12.31
CA VAL A 293 -7.20 -8.50 12.28
C VAL A 293 -5.81 -9.16 12.21
N ALA A 294 -4.89 -8.60 11.43
CA ALA A 294 -3.56 -9.18 11.29
C ALA A 294 -2.77 -9.12 12.60
N GLY A 295 -2.80 -7.98 13.30
CA GLY A 295 -2.15 -7.83 14.60
C GLY A 295 -2.77 -8.71 15.69
N GLN A 296 -4.11 -8.77 15.75
CA GLN A 296 -4.83 -9.66 16.67
C GLN A 296 -4.47 -11.13 16.43
N CYS A 297 -4.45 -11.57 15.17
CA CYS A 297 -4.12 -12.94 14.82
C CYS A 297 -2.66 -13.28 15.17
N TYR A 298 -1.73 -12.37 14.90
CA TYR A 298 -0.31 -12.56 15.23
C TYR A 298 -0.09 -12.68 16.74
N ARG A 299 -0.66 -11.77 17.55
CA ARG A 299 -0.57 -11.84 19.01
C ARG A 299 -1.19 -13.12 19.58
N LEU A 300 -2.24 -13.62 18.93
CA LEU A 300 -2.88 -14.88 19.33
C LEU A 300 -1.95 -16.08 19.12
N TYR A 301 -1.16 -16.12 18.03
CA TYR A 301 -0.14 -17.14 17.81
C TYR A 301 0.96 -17.10 18.87
N GLU A 302 1.48 -15.92 19.19
CA GLU A 302 2.49 -15.77 20.26
C GLU A 302 1.93 -16.21 21.62
N ALA A 303 0.74 -15.73 21.98
CA ALA A 303 0.13 -16.08 23.27
C ALA A 303 -0.20 -17.57 23.38
N ALA A 304 -0.66 -18.21 22.29
CA ALA A 304 -1.06 -19.61 22.31
C ALA A 304 0.11 -20.57 22.17
N PHE A 305 1.19 -20.21 21.46
CA PHE A 305 2.21 -21.17 21.02
C PHE A 305 3.65 -20.74 21.27
N ASP A 306 3.90 -19.52 21.77
CA ASP A 306 5.25 -18.97 22.03
C ASP A 306 6.14 -19.02 20.77
N ARG A 307 5.58 -18.64 19.62
CA ARG A 307 6.29 -18.61 18.34
C ARG A 307 5.74 -17.59 17.38
N ILE A 308 6.63 -17.18 16.49
CA ILE A 308 6.29 -16.46 15.26
C ILE A 308 5.41 -17.37 14.38
N PRO A 309 4.26 -16.88 13.90
CA PRO A 309 3.42 -17.64 12.98
C PRO A 309 4.10 -17.88 11.63
N ASP A 310 3.81 -19.02 11.01
CA ASP A 310 4.22 -19.26 9.63
C ASP A 310 3.33 -18.47 8.66
N ARG A 311 3.92 -18.05 7.53
CA ARG A 311 3.26 -17.18 6.56
C ARG A 311 1.93 -17.76 6.02
N PRO A 312 1.82 -19.04 5.62
CA PRO A 312 0.55 -19.61 5.16
C PRO A 312 -0.51 -19.66 6.26
N GLY A 313 -0.16 -20.15 7.45
CA GLY A 313 -1.08 -20.26 8.59
C GLY A 313 -1.61 -18.91 9.05
N LEU A 314 -0.76 -17.89 9.08
CA LEU A 314 -1.18 -16.53 9.40
C LEU A 314 -2.11 -15.95 8.35
N SER A 315 -1.74 -16.07 7.07
CA SER A 315 -2.52 -15.49 5.96
C SER A 315 -3.91 -16.11 5.86
N SER A 316 -4.01 -17.43 6.06
CA SER A 316 -5.29 -18.13 6.10
C SER A 316 -6.17 -17.66 7.27
N ASN A 317 -5.60 -17.51 8.47
CA ASN A 317 -6.37 -17.10 9.64
C ASN A 317 -6.81 -15.64 9.57
N VAL A 318 -5.94 -14.76 9.06
CA VAL A 318 -6.28 -13.36 8.78
C VAL A 318 -7.43 -13.29 7.78
N ASN A 319 -7.40 -14.07 6.71
CA ASN A 319 -8.50 -14.09 5.73
C ASN A 319 -9.84 -14.50 6.36
N LEU A 320 -9.85 -15.55 7.19
CA LEU A 320 -11.06 -16.00 7.88
C LEU A 320 -11.66 -14.90 8.77
N MET A 321 -10.80 -14.17 9.49
CA MET A 321 -11.22 -13.10 10.38
C MET A 321 -11.65 -11.83 9.63
N ASP A 322 -10.96 -11.47 8.55
CA ASP A 322 -11.37 -10.39 7.64
C ASP A 322 -12.77 -10.67 7.04
N HIS A 323 -13.14 -11.96 6.89
CA HIS A 323 -14.46 -12.42 6.42
C HIS A 323 -15.48 -12.73 7.54
N GLY A 324 -15.27 -12.17 8.73
CA GLY A 324 -16.27 -12.15 9.80
C GLY A 324 -16.16 -13.26 10.84
N LEU A 325 -15.11 -14.10 10.80
CA LEU A 325 -14.79 -14.96 11.92
C LEU A 325 -14.28 -14.10 13.09
N THR A 326 -14.88 -14.24 14.27
CA THR A 326 -14.51 -13.38 15.40
C THR A 326 -13.19 -13.83 16.04
N LEU A 327 -12.50 -12.91 16.73
CA LEU A 327 -11.31 -13.25 17.52
C LEU A 327 -11.60 -14.34 18.55
N HIS A 328 -12.80 -14.35 19.16
CA HIS A 328 -13.24 -15.42 20.07
C HIS A 328 -13.31 -16.78 19.37
N GLN A 329 -13.91 -16.84 18.19
CA GLN A 329 -13.99 -18.06 17.39
C GLN A 329 -12.60 -18.55 16.97
N MET A 330 -11.70 -17.64 16.58
CA MET A 330 -10.32 -17.98 16.24
C MET A 330 -9.56 -18.53 17.46
N SER A 331 -9.67 -17.84 18.60
CA SER A 331 -9.08 -18.26 19.88
C SER A 331 -9.58 -19.65 20.31
N ALA A 332 -10.89 -19.90 20.19
CA ALA A 332 -11.46 -21.22 20.44
C ALA A 332 -10.89 -22.30 19.53
N ALA A 333 -10.68 -22.00 18.23
CA ALA A 333 -10.06 -22.91 17.28
C ALA A 333 -8.59 -23.23 17.63
N PHE A 334 -7.84 -22.24 18.12
CA PHE A 334 -6.45 -22.43 18.55
C PHE A 334 -6.37 -23.39 19.73
N VAL A 335 -7.20 -23.20 20.77
CA VAL A 335 -7.19 -24.01 21.99
C VAL A 335 -7.52 -25.50 21.72
N VAL A 336 -8.23 -25.81 20.64
CA VAL A 336 -8.57 -27.19 20.25
C VAL A 336 -7.74 -27.71 19.07
N SER A 337 -6.79 -26.91 18.57
CA SER A 337 -5.97 -27.28 17.42
C SER A 337 -5.06 -28.47 17.73
N ALA A 338 -4.67 -29.21 16.69
CA ALA A 338 -3.72 -30.31 16.83
C ALA A 338 -2.38 -29.85 17.41
N GLU A 339 -1.93 -28.64 17.04
CA GLU A 339 -0.71 -28.02 17.57
C GLU A 339 -0.83 -27.75 19.08
N PHE A 340 -1.94 -27.16 19.53
CA PHE A 340 -2.17 -26.90 20.95
C PHE A 340 -2.18 -28.19 21.77
N VAL A 341 -2.88 -29.22 21.26
CA VAL A 341 -2.91 -30.55 21.88
C VAL A 341 -1.53 -31.19 21.91
N GLN A 342 -0.71 -30.98 20.89
CA GLN A 342 0.66 -31.50 20.83
C GLN A 342 1.59 -30.80 21.84
N LEU A 343 1.47 -29.47 22.00
CA LEU A 343 2.29 -28.69 22.91
C LEU A 343 1.91 -28.91 24.38
N TYR A 344 0.62 -28.96 24.66
CA TYR A 344 0.10 -28.88 26.03
C TYR A 344 -0.59 -30.16 26.53
N GLY A 345 -0.84 -31.10 25.63
CA GLY A 345 -1.53 -32.37 25.91
C GLY A 345 -3.06 -32.26 25.77
N SER A 346 -3.69 -33.39 25.47
CA SER A 346 -5.14 -33.49 25.20
C SER A 346 -6.04 -33.25 26.42
N ASN A 347 -5.49 -33.27 27.64
CA ASN A 347 -6.24 -33.11 28.89
C ASN A 347 -5.57 -32.09 29.83
N ILE A 348 -5.06 -30.97 29.28
CA ILE A 348 -4.46 -29.92 30.11
C ILE A 348 -5.49 -29.36 31.11
N THR A 349 -5.11 -29.25 32.38
CA THR A 349 -5.96 -28.65 33.43
C THR A 349 -6.01 -27.13 33.31
N ASN A 350 -7.03 -26.48 33.90
CA ASN A 350 -7.12 -25.01 33.88
C ASN A 350 -5.89 -24.32 34.50
N GLN A 351 -5.31 -24.92 35.54
CA GLN A 351 -4.10 -24.39 36.17
C GLN A 351 -2.89 -24.49 35.24
N GLN A 352 -2.70 -25.64 34.58
CA GLN A 352 -1.63 -25.80 33.60
C GLN A 352 -1.81 -24.87 32.40
N PHE A 353 -3.04 -24.71 31.91
CA PHE A 353 -3.39 -23.81 30.81
C PHE A 353 -3.00 -22.35 31.13
N VAL A 354 -3.47 -21.82 32.26
CA VAL A 354 -3.13 -20.44 32.67
C VAL A 354 -1.62 -20.30 32.90
N THR A 355 -0.98 -21.30 33.51
CA THR A 355 0.48 -21.28 33.74
C THR A 355 1.25 -21.23 32.43
N ALA A 356 0.81 -21.94 31.39
CA ALA A 356 1.43 -21.90 30.07
C ALA A 356 1.32 -20.52 29.43
N LEU A 357 0.15 -19.87 29.47
CA LEU A 357 -0.03 -18.52 28.91
C LEU A 357 0.82 -17.47 29.62
N TYR A 358 0.98 -17.57 30.94
CA TYR A 358 1.92 -16.72 31.70
C TYR A 358 3.37 -16.92 31.23
N GLN A 359 3.75 -18.16 30.92
CA GLN A 359 5.08 -18.45 30.43
C GLN A 359 5.30 -17.89 29.02
N ASN A 360 4.34 -18.08 28.11
CA ASN A 360 4.41 -17.60 26.73
C ASN A 360 4.46 -16.06 26.68
N VAL A 361 3.53 -15.38 27.36
CA VAL A 361 3.36 -13.91 27.20
C VAL A 361 4.23 -13.09 28.15
N LEU A 362 4.47 -13.59 29.37
CA LEU A 362 5.18 -12.82 30.42
C LEU A 362 6.55 -13.41 30.78
N ALA A 363 6.95 -14.53 30.16
CA ALA A 363 8.20 -15.24 30.44
C ALA A 363 8.42 -15.54 31.94
N ARG A 364 7.34 -15.73 32.71
CA ARG A 364 7.39 -15.95 34.16
C ARG A 364 6.26 -16.86 34.65
N ALA A 365 6.43 -17.39 35.86
CA ALA A 365 5.35 -18.07 36.57
C ALA A 365 4.25 -17.06 37.01
N PRO A 366 2.99 -17.51 37.08
CA PRO A 366 1.90 -16.69 37.61
C PRO A 366 2.12 -16.40 39.09
N ASP A 367 1.74 -15.19 39.53
CA ASP A 367 1.63 -14.90 40.95
C ASP A 367 0.36 -15.54 41.54
N ALA A 368 0.34 -15.71 42.87
CA ALA A 368 -0.73 -16.42 43.56
C ALA A 368 -2.11 -15.78 43.37
N ASN A 369 -2.18 -14.44 43.30
CA ASN A 369 -3.44 -13.72 43.17
C ASN A 369 -3.95 -13.77 41.72
N GLY A 370 -3.08 -13.53 40.75
CA GLY A 370 -3.40 -13.63 39.33
C GLY A 370 -3.88 -15.03 38.95
N LEU A 371 -3.18 -16.07 39.41
CA LEU A 371 -3.60 -17.46 39.16
C LEU A 371 -4.97 -17.76 39.78
N ALA A 372 -5.21 -17.34 41.03
CA ALA A 372 -6.48 -17.57 41.70
C ALA A 372 -7.65 -16.88 40.97
N GLY A 373 -7.43 -15.66 40.45
CA GLY A 373 -8.42 -14.93 39.66
C GLY A 373 -8.83 -15.67 38.38
N TRP A 374 -7.85 -16.06 37.56
CA TRP A 374 -8.10 -16.81 36.32
C TRP A 374 -8.76 -18.17 36.57
N LEU A 375 -8.31 -18.90 37.61
CA LEU A 375 -8.93 -20.17 37.98
C LEU A 375 -10.37 -20.00 38.45
N ALA A 376 -10.67 -18.94 39.20
CA ALA A 376 -12.04 -18.65 39.60
C ALA A 376 -12.92 -18.32 38.37
N ALA A 377 -12.41 -17.57 37.39
CA ALA A 377 -13.15 -17.26 36.17
C ALA A 377 -13.46 -18.53 35.35
N LEU A 378 -12.47 -19.39 35.13
CA LEU A 378 -12.61 -20.63 34.36
C LEU A 378 -13.45 -21.68 35.07
N ASN A 379 -13.21 -21.92 36.36
CA ASN A 379 -13.90 -22.99 37.11
C ASN A 379 -15.36 -22.64 37.43
N ASN A 380 -15.70 -21.35 37.50
CA ASN A 380 -17.09 -20.90 37.66
C ASN A 380 -17.78 -20.58 36.32
N HIS A 381 -17.14 -20.88 35.19
CA HIS A 381 -17.68 -20.64 33.84
C HIS A 381 -18.06 -19.18 33.57
N ILE A 382 -17.36 -18.23 34.19
CA ILE A 382 -17.51 -16.79 33.91
C ILE A 382 -16.84 -16.45 32.57
N GLN A 383 -15.72 -17.11 32.29
CA GLN A 383 -14.97 -17.04 31.04
C GLN A 383 -14.61 -18.45 30.60
N ASP A 384 -14.56 -18.68 29.29
CA ASP A 384 -14.02 -19.90 28.73
C ASP A 384 -12.50 -19.77 28.45
N ARG A 385 -11.88 -20.83 27.91
CA ARG A 385 -10.44 -20.80 27.60
C ARG A 385 -10.10 -19.85 26.46
N ALA A 386 -11.04 -19.60 25.54
CA ALA A 386 -10.84 -18.67 24.45
C ALA A 386 -10.82 -17.23 24.95
N ASP A 387 -11.72 -16.88 25.87
CA ASP A 387 -11.74 -15.59 26.57
C ASP A 387 -10.44 -15.34 27.34
N VAL A 388 -9.96 -16.35 28.08
CA VAL A 388 -8.71 -16.23 28.83
C VAL A 388 -7.52 -16.07 27.89
N LEU A 389 -7.42 -16.86 26.82
CA LEU A 389 -6.35 -16.70 25.82
C LEU A 389 -6.36 -15.30 25.19
N ILE A 390 -7.53 -14.75 24.87
CA ILE A 390 -7.65 -13.36 24.39
C ILE A 390 -7.17 -12.37 25.44
N GLY A 391 -7.50 -12.57 26.72
CA GLY A 391 -7.05 -11.73 27.81
C GLY A 391 -5.52 -11.66 27.92
N PHE A 392 -4.81 -12.74 27.62
CA PHE A 392 -3.34 -12.74 27.52
C PHE A 392 -2.86 -12.13 26.18
N SER A 393 -3.46 -12.52 25.06
CA SER A 393 -3.13 -12.02 23.72
C SER A 393 -3.19 -10.50 23.62
N GLU A 394 -4.25 -9.89 24.17
CA GLU A 394 -4.51 -8.45 24.09
C GLU A 394 -4.11 -7.72 25.39
N SER A 395 -3.31 -8.37 26.24
CA SER A 395 -2.73 -7.72 27.43
C SER A 395 -1.69 -6.68 27.02
N ILE A 396 -1.53 -5.64 27.85
CA ILE A 396 -0.53 -4.59 27.59
C ILE A 396 0.89 -5.16 27.51
N GLU A 397 1.17 -6.22 28.27
CA GLU A 397 2.43 -6.95 28.26
C GLU A 397 2.71 -7.61 26.90
N ASN A 398 1.71 -8.28 26.31
CA ASN A 398 1.88 -8.91 25.01
C ASN A 398 2.02 -7.87 23.89
N HIS A 399 1.21 -6.81 23.92
CA HIS A 399 1.31 -5.67 23.01
C HIS A 399 2.71 -5.06 23.03
N ASN A 400 3.27 -4.77 24.22
CA ASN A 400 4.62 -4.22 24.34
C ASN A 400 5.73 -5.11 23.74
N THR A 401 5.49 -6.43 23.68
CA THR A 401 6.47 -7.40 23.20
C THR A 401 6.32 -7.65 21.69
N VAL A 402 5.09 -7.78 21.21
CA VAL A 402 4.78 -8.27 19.86
C VAL A 402 4.53 -7.13 18.87
N ASP A 403 3.91 -6.04 19.31
CA ASP A 403 3.55 -4.92 18.43
C ASP A 403 4.76 -4.29 17.72
N PRO A 404 5.96 -4.15 18.32
CA PRO A 404 7.13 -3.67 17.61
C PRO A 404 7.44 -4.50 16.36
N THR A 405 7.27 -5.83 16.42
CA THR A 405 7.46 -6.73 15.27
C THR A 405 6.36 -6.55 14.22
N ILE A 406 5.11 -6.37 14.66
CA ILE A 406 3.98 -6.11 13.76
C ILE A 406 4.16 -4.78 13.01
N ILE A 407 4.67 -3.75 13.69
CA ILE A 407 4.99 -2.43 13.10
C ILE A 407 6.06 -2.55 12.01
N GLN A 408 7.02 -3.47 12.14
CA GLN A 408 8.02 -3.74 11.09
C GLN A 408 7.43 -4.43 9.85
N GLY A 409 6.18 -4.90 9.92
CA GLY A 409 5.45 -5.49 8.81
C GLY A 409 5.28 -7.00 8.92
N ILE A 410 4.03 -7.43 9.02
CA ILE A 410 3.63 -8.82 8.88
C ILE A 410 3.50 -9.15 7.40
N VAL A 411 4.33 -10.07 6.92
CA VAL A 411 4.29 -10.56 5.55
C VAL A 411 3.20 -11.62 5.42
N LEU A 412 2.13 -11.30 4.68
CA LEU A 412 1.09 -12.23 4.28
C LEU A 412 1.28 -12.69 2.84
N ASP A 413 0.78 -13.89 2.58
CA ASP A 413 0.68 -14.49 1.26
C ASP A 413 -0.69 -14.12 0.63
N PRO A 414 -0.71 -13.28 -0.42
CA PRO A 414 -1.94 -12.85 -1.05
C PRO A 414 -2.76 -13.97 -1.67
N SER A 415 -2.18 -15.15 -1.94
CA SER A 415 -2.95 -16.30 -2.43
C SER A 415 -4.00 -16.81 -1.43
N TYR A 416 -3.90 -16.41 -0.16
CA TYR A 416 -4.85 -16.76 0.89
C TYR A 416 -5.86 -15.64 1.21
N LEU A 417 -5.75 -14.45 0.60
CA LEU A 417 -6.52 -13.25 0.97
C LEU A 417 -7.70 -12.94 0.03
N ASN A 418 -8.06 -13.88 -0.84
CA ASN A 418 -9.15 -13.76 -1.81
C ASN A 418 -10.51 -14.20 -1.23
#